data_AF-L0L479-F1
#
_entry.id   AF-L0L479-F1
#
_cell.length_a   1.000
_cell.length_b   1.000
_cell.length_c   1.000
_cell.angle_alpha   90.00
_cell.angle_beta   90.00
_cell.angle_gamma   90.00
#
_symmetry.space_group_name_H-M   'P 1'
#
loop_
_entity.id
_entity.type
_entity.pdbx_description
1 polymer ?
#
loop_
_entity_poly.entity_id
_entity_poly.type
_entity_poly.pdbx_seq_one_letter_code
_entity_poly.pdbx_strand_id
1 'polypeptide(L)'
;MTCQTYCLFVLSVIVIYFGCSGSALFLSQLQHDIDKLKADFNASNSDVADGNPVFIEKLKNWTERNEKRIILSQIVSLYLEMLKKTDMSKPHIKNLSEQLNTLRDTLSDDYKKFKDLVDLSNLQLTGLKIQRKAVSELFSVLQKLLETSTLKRKRSQSPKRCRC
;
A
#
# COMPACT_ATOMS: atom_id res chain seq x y z
N MET A 1 6.51 -20.29 18.76
CA MET A 1 7.35 -19.08 18.78
C MET A 1 7.61 -18.52 17.37
N THR A 2 6.58 -18.37 16.54
CA THR A 2 6.72 -17.89 15.15
C THR A 2 5.82 -16.67 14.87
N CYS A 3 4.79 -16.40 15.67
CA CYS A 3 3.93 -15.22 15.50
C CYS A 3 4.68 -13.89 15.78
N GLN A 4 5.66 -13.93 16.70
CA GLN A 4 6.41 -12.75 17.13
C GLN A 4 7.34 -12.20 16.04
N THR A 5 7.85 -13.03 15.13
CA THR A 5 8.72 -12.60 14.03
C THR A 5 7.95 -11.99 12.87
N TYR A 6 6.72 -12.42 12.61
CA TYR A 6 5.88 -11.85 11.53
C TYR A 6 5.36 -10.44 11.88
N CYS A 7 4.96 -10.19 13.13
CA CYS A 7 4.55 -8.85 13.55
C CYS A 7 5.70 -7.83 13.42
N LEU A 8 6.93 -8.22 13.74
CA LEU A 8 8.11 -7.36 13.61
C LEU A 8 8.45 -7.04 12.14
N PHE A 9 8.21 -7.98 11.22
CA PHE A 9 8.44 -7.76 9.78
C PHE A 9 7.42 -6.81 9.15
N VAL A 10 6.15 -6.87 9.54
CA VAL A 10 5.13 -5.95 9.03
C VAL A 10 5.35 -4.53 9.57
N LEU A 11 5.73 -4.41 10.84
CA LEU A 11 6.06 -3.12 11.48
C LEU A 11 7.35 -2.51 10.91
N SER A 12 8.37 -3.31 10.59
CA SER A 12 9.61 -2.80 9.97
C SER A 12 9.39 -2.30 8.54
N VAL A 13 8.48 -2.91 7.77
CA VAL A 13 8.08 -2.40 6.46
C VAL A 13 7.39 -1.04 6.58
N ILE A 14 6.58 -0.82 7.62
CA ILE A 14 5.94 0.49 7.86
C ILE A 14 7.00 1.55 8.23
N VAL A 15 7.93 1.25 9.13
CA VAL A 15 8.99 2.20 9.56
C VAL A 15 9.96 2.55 8.43
N ILE A 16 10.41 1.56 7.64
CA ILE A 16 11.39 1.75 6.57
C ILE A 16 10.80 2.47 5.36
N TYR A 17 9.51 2.27 5.05
CA TYR A 17 8.87 2.88 3.87
C TYR A 17 8.23 4.25 4.14
N PHE A 18 7.85 4.56 5.39
CA PHE A 18 7.13 5.81 5.71
C PHE A 18 8.01 6.90 6.33
N GLY A 19 9.30 6.66 6.58
CA GLY A 19 10.20 7.68 7.13
C GLY A 19 9.78 8.20 8.52
N CYS A 20 8.85 7.51 9.18
CA CYS A 20 8.44 7.79 10.55
C CYS A 20 9.51 7.24 11.48
N SER A 21 10.46 8.08 11.88
CA SER A 21 11.32 7.82 13.04
C SER A 21 10.48 7.94 14.32
N GLY A 22 9.58 6.99 14.54
CA GLY A 22 8.83 6.88 15.79
C GLY A 22 9.78 6.44 16.90
N SER A 23 9.77 7.15 18.03
CA SER A 23 10.51 6.78 19.23
C SER A 23 10.14 5.36 19.69
N ALA A 24 11.05 4.63 20.35
CA ALA A 24 10.80 3.27 20.83
C ALA A 24 9.51 3.15 21.68
N LEU A 25 9.12 4.23 22.38
CA LEU A 25 7.89 4.34 23.16
C LEU A 25 6.62 4.35 22.30
N PHE A 26 6.67 4.92 21.10
CA PHE A 26 5.54 4.89 20.18
C PHE A 26 5.29 3.48 19.65
N LEU A 27 6.36 2.74 19.35
CA LEU A 27 6.26 1.36 18.87
C LEU A 27 5.71 0.42 19.94
N SER A 28 6.13 0.59 21.21
CA SER A 28 5.61 -0.23 22.31
C SER A 28 4.13 0.06 22.59
N GLN A 29 3.71 1.33 22.54
CA GLN A 29 2.30 1.70 22.70
C GLN A 29 1.44 1.14 21.55
N LEU A 30 1.91 1.28 20.31
CA LEU A 30 1.21 0.73 19.13
C LEU A 30 1.08 -0.80 19.23
N GLN A 31 2.14 -1.49 19.61
CA GLN A 31 2.10 -2.95 19.77
C GLN A 31 1.08 -3.35 20.85
N HIS A 32 1.10 -2.67 21.99
CA HIS A 32 0.16 -2.93 23.08
C HIS A 32 -1.31 -2.69 22.66
N ASP A 33 -1.59 -1.63 21.91
CA ASP A 33 -2.93 -1.35 21.41
C ASP A 33 -3.40 -2.38 20.37
N ILE A 34 -2.49 -2.87 19.51
CA ILE A 34 -2.75 -3.99 18.60
C ILE A 34 -3.06 -5.26 19.38
N ASP A 35 -2.33 -5.56 20.46
CA ASP A 35 -2.56 -6.78 21.23
C ASP A 35 -3.90 -6.74 21.97
N LYS A 36 -4.33 -5.57 22.47
CA LYS A 36 -5.70 -5.37 22.97
C LYS A 36 -6.75 -5.55 21.88
N LEU A 37 -6.51 -5.02 20.68
CA LEU A 37 -7.41 -5.20 19.55
C LEU A 37 -7.52 -6.69 19.16
N LYS A 38 -6.40 -7.42 19.13
CA LYS A 38 -6.42 -8.87 18.87
C LYS A 38 -7.26 -9.61 19.92
N ALA A 39 -7.14 -9.24 21.19
CA ALA A 39 -7.94 -9.82 22.26
C ALA A 39 -9.43 -9.53 22.06
N ASP A 40 -9.81 -8.29 21.73
CA ASP A 40 -11.20 -7.91 21.44
C ASP A 40 -11.82 -8.72 20.29
N PHE A 41 -11.01 -9.05 19.28
CA PHE A 41 -11.43 -9.85 18.12
C PHE A 41 -11.25 -11.36 18.28
N ASN A 42 -10.79 -11.82 19.46
CA ASN A 42 -10.39 -13.22 19.68
C ASN A 42 -9.42 -13.76 18.60
N ALA A 43 -8.52 -12.91 18.11
CA ALA A 43 -7.63 -13.20 16.98
C ALA A 43 -6.56 -14.28 17.26
N SER A 44 -6.54 -14.85 18.47
CA SER A 44 -5.69 -15.97 18.87
C SER A 44 -6.40 -17.33 18.83
N ASN A 45 -7.67 -17.36 18.45
CA ASN A 45 -8.37 -18.62 18.21
C ASN A 45 -7.75 -19.38 17.04
N SER A 46 -7.85 -20.70 17.08
CA SER A 46 -7.22 -21.59 16.09
C SER A 46 -7.79 -21.43 14.68
N ASP A 47 -9.07 -21.08 14.56
CA ASP A 47 -9.76 -20.85 13.28
C ASP A 47 -9.19 -19.66 12.50
N VAL A 48 -8.52 -18.72 13.18
CA VAL A 48 -7.87 -17.56 12.54
C VAL A 48 -6.66 -17.97 11.70
N ALA A 49 -6.04 -19.11 12.02
CA ALA A 49 -4.93 -19.67 11.24
C ALA A 49 -5.40 -20.51 10.04
N ASP A 50 -6.71 -20.79 9.94
CA ASP A 50 -7.26 -21.57 8.84
C ASP A 50 -7.30 -20.73 7.55
N GLY A 51 -6.85 -21.34 6.46
CA GLY A 51 -6.79 -20.69 5.15
C GLY A 51 -5.60 -19.76 4.96
N ASN A 52 -5.66 -18.94 3.90
CA ASN A 52 -4.56 -18.07 3.51
C ASN A 52 -4.61 -16.72 4.22
N PRO A 53 -3.45 -16.10 4.51
CA PRO A 53 -3.40 -14.75 5.07
C PRO A 53 -4.14 -13.72 4.21
N VAL A 54 -5.00 -12.90 4.82
CA VAL A 54 -5.88 -11.96 4.11
C VAL A 54 -5.11 -10.96 3.22
N PHE A 55 -4.07 -10.33 3.77
CA PHE A 55 -3.33 -9.25 3.09
C PHE A 55 -1.89 -9.63 2.73
N ILE A 56 -1.17 -10.31 3.64
CA ILE A 56 0.28 -10.50 3.53
C ILE A 56 0.67 -11.32 2.29
N GLU A 57 -0.12 -12.34 1.94
CA GLU A 57 0.14 -13.12 0.73
C GLU A 57 -0.02 -12.26 -0.52
N LYS A 58 -1.06 -11.44 -0.59
CA LYS A 58 -1.33 -10.53 -1.72
C LYS A 58 -0.20 -9.52 -1.91
N LEU A 59 0.44 -9.09 -0.82
CA LEU A 59 1.54 -8.12 -0.85
C LEU A 59 2.87 -8.70 -1.39
N LYS A 60 3.05 -10.02 -1.46
CA LYS A 60 4.32 -10.65 -1.90
C LYS A 60 4.71 -10.25 -3.33
N ASN A 61 3.73 -10.09 -4.21
CA ASN A 61 3.95 -9.82 -5.63
C ASN A 61 4.18 -8.34 -5.93
N TRP A 62 3.89 -7.45 -4.98
CA TRP A 62 4.09 -6.01 -5.12
C TRP A 62 5.50 -5.70 -4.64
N THR A 63 6.47 -5.64 -5.55
CA THR A 63 7.89 -5.51 -5.17
C THR A 63 8.38 -4.07 -5.22
N GLU A 64 7.86 -3.26 -6.13
CA GLU A 64 8.26 -1.87 -6.30
C GLU A 64 7.67 -0.95 -5.23
N ARG A 65 8.45 0.07 -4.81
CA ARG A 65 8.04 1.00 -3.75
C ARG A 65 6.72 1.70 -4.05
N ASN A 66 6.55 2.20 -5.27
CA ASN A 66 5.37 2.97 -5.64
C ASN A 66 4.13 2.09 -5.73
N GLU A 67 4.27 0.90 -6.32
CA GLU A 67 3.19 -0.09 -6.40
C GLU A 67 2.76 -0.55 -5.00
N LYS A 68 3.73 -0.83 -4.11
CA LYS A 68 3.46 -1.15 -2.69
C LYS A 68 2.65 -0.07 -2.00
N ARG A 69 2.99 1.21 -2.20
CA ARG A 69 2.26 2.33 -1.57
C ARG A 69 0.80 2.39 -2.03
N ILE A 70 0.54 2.12 -3.31
CA ILE A 70 -0.83 2.06 -3.86
C ILE A 70 -1.64 0.98 -3.16
N ILE A 71 -1.15 -0.27 -3.09
CA ILE A 71 -1.91 -1.34 -2.44
C ILE A 71 -2.04 -1.15 -0.91
N LEU A 72 -1.00 -0.62 -0.25
CA LEU A 72 -1.06 -0.30 1.18
C LEU A 72 -2.09 0.78 1.49
N SER A 73 -2.26 1.78 0.62
CA SER A 73 -3.28 2.81 0.80
C SER A 73 -4.70 2.23 0.87
N GLN A 74 -4.98 1.21 0.07
CA GLN A 74 -6.26 0.51 0.09
C GLN A 74 -6.42 -0.33 1.36
N ILE A 75 -5.37 -1.04 1.79
CA ILE A 75 -5.39 -1.85 3.01
C ILE A 75 -5.62 -0.97 4.25
N VAL A 76 -4.97 0.19 4.34
CA VAL A 76 -5.21 1.16 5.43
C VAL A 76 -6.67 1.61 5.46
N SER A 77 -7.26 1.91 4.29
CA SER A 77 -8.68 2.26 4.19
C SER A 77 -9.61 1.14 4.68
N LEU A 78 -9.30 -0.12 4.36
CA LEU A 78 -10.06 -1.28 4.85
C LEU A 78 -9.98 -1.44 6.37
N TYR A 79 -8.78 -1.28 6.96
CA TYR A 79 -8.64 -1.31 8.42
C TYR A 79 -9.42 -0.18 9.09
N LEU A 80 -9.36 1.04 8.55
CA LEU A 80 -10.16 2.16 9.06
C LEU A 80 -11.67 1.88 8.99
N GLU A 81 -12.14 1.27 7.89
CA GLU A 81 -13.54 0.87 7.76
C GLU A 81 -13.94 -0.21 8.78
N MET A 82 -13.06 -1.19 9.01
CA MET A 82 -13.25 -2.22 10.02
C MET A 82 -13.34 -1.61 11.43
N LEU A 83 -12.42 -0.71 11.78
CA LEU A 83 -12.40 -0.06 13.10
C LEU A 83 -13.62 0.84 13.34
N LYS A 84 -14.15 1.51 12.30
CA LYS A 84 -15.40 2.27 12.43
C LYS A 84 -16.60 1.44 12.88
N LYS A 85 -16.58 0.13 12.65
CA LYS A 85 -17.65 -0.81 13.07
C LYS A 85 -17.45 -1.33 14.50
N THR A 86 -16.37 -0.93 15.16
CA THR A 86 -16.04 -1.34 16.53
C THR A 86 -16.36 -0.25 17.54
N ASP A 87 -16.27 -0.58 18.82
CA ASP A 87 -16.54 0.35 19.91
C ASP A 87 -15.44 1.41 20.04
N MET A 88 -15.66 2.57 19.42
CA MET A 88 -14.75 3.72 19.41
C MET A 88 -14.56 4.37 20.79
N SER A 89 -15.32 3.96 21.82
CA SER A 89 -15.08 4.41 23.20
C SER A 89 -13.79 3.81 23.79
N LYS A 90 -13.34 2.66 23.26
CA LYS A 90 -12.13 1.98 23.72
C LYS A 90 -10.86 2.78 23.32
N PRO A 91 -9.97 3.12 24.28
CA PRO A 91 -8.80 3.95 24.01
C PRO A 91 -7.85 3.40 22.94
N HIS A 92 -7.61 2.09 22.91
CA HIS A 92 -6.71 1.47 21.92
C HIS A 92 -7.27 1.55 20.49
N ILE A 93 -8.59 1.42 20.33
CA ILE A 93 -9.26 1.55 19.02
C ILE A 93 -9.16 2.99 18.52
N LYS A 94 -9.41 3.97 19.41
CA LYS A 94 -9.29 5.38 19.08
C LYS A 94 -7.85 5.74 18.65
N ASN A 95 -6.85 5.30 19.41
CA ASN A 95 -5.45 5.57 19.11
C ASN A 95 -5.02 4.91 17.78
N LEU A 96 -5.40 3.66 17.53
CA LEU A 96 -5.11 2.97 16.27
C LEU A 96 -5.78 3.66 15.08
N SER A 97 -7.04 4.09 15.23
CA SER A 97 -7.74 4.83 14.21
C SER A 97 -7.03 6.15 13.88
N GLU A 98 -6.59 6.92 14.89
CA GLU A 98 -5.87 8.18 14.69
C GLU A 98 -4.53 7.98 13.95
N GLN A 99 -3.77 6.95 14.32
CA GLN A 99 -2.53 6.60 13.63
C GLN A 99 -2.77 6.16 12.18
N LEU A 100 -3.78 5.33 11.94
CA LEU A 100 -4.14 4.91 10.58
C LEU A 100 -4.68 6.06 9.74
N ASN A 101 -5.38 7.04 10.32
CA ASN A 101 -5.82 8.25 9.61
C ASN A 101 -4.60 9.09 9.19
N THR A 102 -3.63 9.28 10.07
CA THR A 102 -2.37 9.96 9.74
C THR A 102 -1.67 9.27 8.57
N LEU A 103 -1.56 7.93 8.62
CA LEU A 103 -0.97 7.15 7.52
C LEU A 103 -1.77 7.28 6.22
N ARG A 104 -3.09 7.22 6.29
CA ARG A 104 -3.97 7.41 5.12
C ARG A 104 -3.71 8.77 4.46
N ASP A 105 -3.57 9.82 5.24
CA ASP A 105 -3.37 11.17 4.70
C ASP A 105 -2.03 11.27 3.94
N THR A 106 -0.98 10.58 4.42
CA THR A 106 0.30 10.45 3.69
C THR A 106 0.25 9.57 2.43
N LEU A 107 -0.84 8.82 2.25
CA LEU A 107 -1.09 7.91 1.12
C LEU A 107 -2.24 8.37 0.22
N SER A 108 -2.78 9.57 0.44
CA SER A 108 -3.98 10.08 -0.25
C SER A 108 -3.83 10.07 -1.78
N ASP A 109 -2.68 10.53 -2.30
CA ASP A 109 -2.37 10.49 -3.73
C ASP A 109 -2.26 9.06 -4.27
N ASP A 110 -1.72 8.14 -3.47
CA ASP A 110 -1.57 6.73 -3.86
C ASP A 110 -2.93 6.00 -3.88
N TYR A 111 -3.83 6.37 -2.95
CA TYR A 111 -5.22 5.91 -2.96
C TYR A 111 -5.99 6.40 -4.18
N LYS A 112 -5.74 7.65 -4.63
CA LYS A 112 -6.33 8.17 -5.86
C LYS A 112 -5.90 7.34 -7.07
N LYS A 113 -4.62 6.97 -7.18
CA LYS A 113 -4.14 6.07 -8.25
C LYS A 113 -4.82 4.71 -8.21
N PHE A 114 -5.03 4.15 -7.02
CA PHE A 114 -5.79 2.89 -6.88
C PHE A 114 -7.22 3.05 -7.42
N LYS A 115 -7.89 4.15 -7.09
CA LYS A 115 -9.23 4.46 -7.61
C LYS A 115 -9.24 4.59 -9.13
N ASP A 116 -8.27 5.29 -9.71
CA ASP A 116 -8.15 5.40 -11.17
C ASP A 116 -7.99 4.01 -11.83
N LEU A 117 -7.24 3.08 -11.22
CA LEU A 117 -7.09 1.71 -11.71
C LEU A 117 -8.42 0.92 -11.66
N VAL A 118 -9.19 1.08 -10.58
CA VAL A 118 -10.51 0.45 -10.43
C VAL A 118 -11.52 1.03 -11.41
N ASP A 119 -11.50 2.35 -11.61
CA ASP A 119 -12.38 3.02 -12.57
C ASP A 119 -12.05 2.59 -14.01
N LEU A 120 -10.76 2.41 -14.33
CA LEU A 120 -10.31 1.86 -15.61
C LEU A 120 -10.71 0.40 -15.81
N SER A 121 -10.60 -0.45 -14.78
CA SER A 121 -10.96 -1.88 -14.90
C SER A 121 -12.46 -2.09 -15.04
N ASN A 122 -13.27 -1.21 -14.45
CA ASN A 122 -14.74 -1.21 -14.56
C ASN A 122 -15.27 -0.47 -15.79
N LEU A 123 -14.40 0.12 -16.62
CA LEU A 123 -14.81 0.88 -17.80
C LEU A 123 -15.48 -0.04 -18.83
N GLN A 124 -16.78 0.16 -19.05
CA GLN A 124 -17.53 -0.58 -20.06
C GLN A 124 -17.30 0.00 -21.45
N LEU A 125 -16.66 -0.76 -22.33
CA LEU A 125 -16.41 -0.39 -23.73
C LEU A 125 -17.58 -0.78 -24.67
N THR A 126 -18.81 -0.81 -24.16
CA THR A 126 -20.00 -1.20 -24.92
C THR A 126 -20.61 -0.03 -25.70
N GLY A 127 -20.42 1.20 -25.22
CA GLY A 127 -20.96 2.40 -25.86
C GLY A 127 -20.13 2.85 -27.07
N LEU A 128 -20.79 3.02 -28.22
CA LEU A 128 -20.15 3.44 -29.49
C LEU A 128 -19.39 4.77 -29.37
N LYS A 129 -19.87 5.70 -28.53
CA LYS A 129 -19.18 6.96 -28.21
C LYS A 129 -17.86 6.74 -27.45
N ILE A 130 -17.85 5.81 -26.50
CA ILE A 130 -16.65 5.50 -25.69
C ILE A 130 -15.63 4.78 -26.56
N GLN A 131 -16.06 3.85 -27.41
CA GLN A 131 -15.20 3.17 -28.38
C GLN A 131 -14.52 4.15 -29.33
N ARG A 132 -15.28 5.09 -29.93
CA ARG A 132 -14.71 6.11 -30.81
C ARG A 132 -13.66 6.96 -30.10
N LYS A 133 -13.89 7.34 -28.83
CA LYS A 133 -12.91 8.06 -28.02
C LYS A 133 -11.65 7.24 -27.75
N ALA A 134 -11.82 5.99 -27.30
CA ALA A 134 -10.70 5.10 -27.03
C ALA A 134 -9.83 4.90 -28.29
N VAL A 135 -10.45 4.72 -29.46
CA VAL A 135 -9.73 4.63 -30.74
C VAL A 135 -9.03 5.94 -31.10
N SER A 136 -9.66 7.10 -30.87
CA SER A 136 -9.03 8.40 -31.14
C SER A 136 -7.80 8.68 -30.26
N GLU A 137 -7.76 8.13 -29.04
CA GLU A 137 -6.65 8.30 -28.10
C GLU A 137 -5.57 7.21 -28.22
N LEU A 138 -5.84 6.15 -29.00
CA LEU A 138 -5.00 4.96 -29.09
C LEU A 138 -3.54 5.29 -29.46
N PHE A 139 -3.33 6.16 -30.43
CA PHE A 139 -1.97 6.54 -30.84
C PHE A 139 -1.18 7.19 -29.68
N SER A 140 -1.82 8.10 -28.94
CA SER A 140 -1.20 8.74 -27.79
C SER A 140 -0.92 7.76 -26.65
N VAL A 141 -1.78 6.76 -26.45
CA VAL A 141 -1.53 5.67 -25.48
C VAL A 141 -0.30 4.86 -25.88
N LEU A 142 -0.19 4.48 -27.15
CA LEU A 142 0.96 3.74 -27.67
C LEU A 142 2.28 4.53 -27.53
N GLN A 143 2.25 5.84 -27.75
CA GLN A 143 3.43 6.70 -27.55
C GLN A 143 3.91 6.68 -26.09
N LYS A 144 3.00 6.79 -25.12
CA LYS A 144 3.34 6.79 -23.68
C LYS A 144 3.92 5.46 -23.20
N LEU A 145 3.45 4.35 -23.79
CA LEU A 145 4.04 3.02 -23.56
C LEU A 145 5.49 2.93 -24.08
N LEU A 146 5.80 3.61 -25.19
CA LEU A 146 7.16 3.62 -25.72
C LEU A 146 8.09 4.54 -24.91
N GLU A 147 7.61 5.71 -24.48
CA GLU A 147 8.39 6.64 -23.65
C GLU A 147 8.84 5.99 -22.32
N THR A 148 7.96 5.23 -21.67
CA THR A 148 8.30 4.49 -20.44
C THR A 148 9.37 3.41 -20.67
N SER A 149 9.51 2.89 -21.89
CA SER A 149 10.54 1.90 -22.25
C SER A 149 11.92 2.50 -22.54
N THR A 150 12.01 3.79 -22.90
CA THR A 150 13.26 4.42 -23.40
C THR A 150 14.15 5.03 -22.31
N LEU A 151 13.76 4.94 -21.03
CA LEU A 151 14.56 5.43 -19.88
C LEU A 151 15.90 4.71 -19.65
N LYS A 152 16.35 3.82 -20.54
CA LYS A 152 17.65 3.15 -20.49
C LYS A 152 18.52 3.45 -21.72
N ARG A 153 19.22 4.59 -21.73
CA ARG A 153 20.61 4.65 -22.22
C ARG A 153 21.35 5.89 -21.68
N LYS A 154 21.81 5.83 -20.43
CA LYS A 154 22.87 6.75 -19.98
C LYS A 154 24.15 6.30 -20.69
N ARG A 155 24.47 6.94 -21.83
CA ARG A 155 25.72 6.72 -22.56
C ARG A 155 26.86 7.01 -21.59
N SER A 156 27.59 5.99 -21.15
CA SER A 156 28.79 6.19 -20.33
C SER A 156 29.81 6.91 -21.21
N GLN A 157 29.85 8.24 -21.11
CA GLN A 157 30.99 8.98 -21.61
C GLN A 157 32.12 8.67 -20.62
N SER A 158 32.93 7.67 -20.96
CA SER A 158 34.25 7.53 -20.37
C SER A 158 35.01 8.83 -20.65
N PRO A 159 35.52 9.55 -19.65
CA PRO A 159 36.43 10.65 -19.93
C PRO A 159 37.68 10.04 -20.57
N LYS A 160 37.90 10.34 -21.86
CA LYS A 160 39.18 10.06 -22.50
C LYS A 160 40.24 10.84 -21.71
N ARG A 161 41.01 10.15 -20.88
CA ARG A 161 42.26 10.67 -20.32
C ARG A 161 43.18 10.96 -21.51
N CYS A 162 43.24 12.21 -21.96
CA CYS A 162 44.38 12.69 -22.72
C CYS A 162 45.58 12.64 -21.77
N ARG A 163 46.58 11.82 -22.11
CA ARG A 163 47.93 11.96 -21.56
C ARG A 163 48.59 13.10 -22.32
N CYS A 164 48.89 14.19 -21.61
CA CYS A 164 49.92 15.14 -21.97
C CYS A 164 51.01 15.01 -20.92
#